data_AF-A0A483ABJ1-F1
#
_entry.id   AF-A0A483ABJ1-F1
#
_cell.length_a   1.000
_cell.length_b   1.000
_cell.length_c   1.000
_cell.angle_alpha   90.00
_cell.angle_beta   90.00
_cell.angle_gamma   90.00
#
_symmetry.space_group_name_H-M   'P 1'
#
loop_
_entity.id
_entity.type
_entity.pdbx_description
1 polymer ?
#
loop_
_entity_poly.entity_id
_entity_poly.type
_entity_poly.pdbx_seq_one_letter_code
_entity_poly.pdbx_strand_id
1 'polypeptide(L)' 'MQTANYGGKITEASVGVNYMYAPARNISIEITKPISQDRNGIQADKDSSIAISWRNSFF' A
#
# COMPACT_ATOMS: atom_id res chain seq x y z
N MET A 1 -11.59 -16.48 -20.36
CA MET A 1 -10.99 -17.31 -19.29
C MET A 1 -10.17 -16.38 -18.41
N GLN A 2 -10.68 -16.03 -17.24
CA GLN A 2 -9.95 -15.20 -16.27
C GLN A 2 -9.02 -16.14 -15.51
N THR A 3 -7.76 -16.20 -15.91
CA THR A 3 -6.73 -16.97 -15.21
C THR A 3 -6.60 -16.39 -13.81
N ALA A 4 -7.22 -17.05 -12.84
CA ALA A 4 -7.12 -16.69 -11.45
C ALA A 4 -5.69 -17.06 -10.99
N ASN A 5 -4.77 -16.09 -11.08
CA ASN A 5 -3.39 -16.21 -10.61
C ASN A 5 -3.36 -16.24 -9.07
N TYR A 6 -3.79 -17.36 -8.48
CA TYR A 6 -3.76 -17.63 -7.03
C TYR A 6 -2.54 -18.46 -6.66
N GLY A 7 -1.34 -17.87 -6.76
CA GLY A 7 -0.12 -18.63 -6.50
C GLY A 7 1.09 -17.85 -6.05
N GLY A 8 0.96 -16.61 -5.60
CA GLY A 8 2.12 -15.82 -5.13
C GLY A 8 2.01 -15.43 -3.67
N LYS A 9 3.14 -15.34 -2.98
CA LYS A 9 3.25 -14.69 -1.67
C LYS A 9 4.05 -13.41 -1.83
N ILE A 10 3.43 -12.29 -1.49
CA ILE A 10 4.11 -10.99 -1.40
C ILE A 10 4.21 -10.63 0.07
N THR A 11 5.43 -10.35 0.52
CA THR A 11 5.71 -9.82 1.85
C THR A 11 6.14 -8.38 1.69
N GLU A 12 5.41 -7.46 2.32
CA GLU A 12 5.63 -6.02 2.21
C GLU A 12 5.89 -5.42 3.57
N ALA A 13 6.71 -4.38 3.60
CA ALA A 13 6.78 -3.46 4.73
C ALA A 13 6.36 -2.08 4.26
N SER A 14 5.64 -1.38 5.12
CA SER A 14 5.32 0.02 4.94
C SER A 14 5.81 0.84 6.13
N VAL A 15 6.21 2.07 5.84
CA VAL A 15 6.49 3.08 6.85
C VAL A 15 5.77 4.36 6.45
N GLY A 16 5.12 4.98 7.42
CA GLY A 16 4.33 6.17 7.16
C GLY A 16 4.27 7.11 8.35
N VAL A 17 3.98 8.37 8.04
CA VAL A 17 3.70 9.43 9.01
C VAL A 17 2.27 9.89 8.83
N ASN A 18 1.54 10.02 9.95
CA ASN A 18 0.21 10.61 9.99
C ASN A 18 0.25 11.84 10.87
N TYR A 19 -0.14 12.99 10.32
CA TYR A 19 -0.21 14.25 11.04
C TYR A 19 -1.64 14.77 11.04
N MET A 20 -2.22 14.85 12.23
CA MET A 20 -3.54 15.45 12.47
C MET A 20 -3.35 16.93 12.84
N TYR A 21 -3.60 17.82 11.88
CA TYR A 21 -3.40 19.26 12.07
C TYR A 21 -4.62 19.95 12.69
N ALA A 22 -5.79 19.32 12.62
CA ALA A 22 -7.00 19.75 13.32
C ALA A 22 -7.84 18.52 13.67
N PRO A 23 -8.78 18.62 14.62
CA PRO A 23 -9.69 17.52 14.93
C PRO A 23 -10.35 16.98 13.66
N ALA A 24 -10.25 15.66 13.44
CA ALA A 24 -10.76 14.93 12.26
C ALA A 24 -10.18 15.37 10.89
N ARG A 25 -9.08 16.13 10.89
CA ARG A 25 -8.36 16.51 9.68
C ARG A 25 -6.90 16.08 9.74
N ASN A 26 -6.51 15.18 8.84
CA ASN A 26 -5.16 14.66 8.80
C ASN A 26 -4.60 14.53 7.39
N ILE A 27 -3.28 14.64 7.32
CA ILE A 27 -2.46 14.39 6.15
C ILE A 27 -1.54 13.22 6.51
N SER A 28 -1.38 12.28 5.59
CA SER A 28 -0.43 11.19 5.76
C SER A 28 0.31 10.87 4.49
N ILE A 29 1.54 10.43 4.68
CA ILE A 29 2.40 9.89 3.63
C ILE A 29 2.84 8.51 4.09
N GLU A 30 2.66 7.51 3.23
CA GLU A 30 3.09 6.14 3.46
C GLU A 30 3.94 5.69 2.28
N ILE A 31 5.06 5.05 2.57
CA ILE A 31 5.92 4.39 1.58
C ILE A 31 5.82 2.90 1.84
N THR A 32 5.45 2.14 0.82
CA THR A 32 5.30 0.69 0.88
C THR A 32 6.29 0.05 -0.08
N LYS A 33 7.06 -0.91 0.42
CA LYS A 33 8.05 -1.64 -0.36
C LYS A 33 7.85 -3.15 -0.21
N PRO A 34 7.77 -3.90 -1.31
CA PRO A 34 7.84 -5.35 -1.25
C PRO A 34 9.25 -5.79 -0.85
N ILE A 35 9.34 -6.56 0.24
CA ILE A 35 10.59 -7.15 0.73
C ILE A 35 10.88 -8.46 0.00
N SER A 36 9.83 -9.25 -0.23
CA SER A 36 9.93 -10.54 -0.92
C SER A 36 8.68 -10.79 -1.74
N GLN A 37 8.87 -11.35 -2.94
CA GLN A 37 7.82 -11.72 -3.87
C GLN A 37 8.12 -13.11 -4.40
N ASP A 38 7.37 -14.10 -3.91
CA ASP A 38 7.34 -15.44 -4.50
C ASP A 38 6.15 -15.51 -5.45
N ARG A 39 6.38 -15.99 -6.67
CA ARG A 39 5.37 -16.06 -7.73
C ARG A 39 5.30 -17.47 -8.30
N ASN A 40 4.09 -18.00 -8.30
CA ASN A 40 3.74 -19.16 -9.11
C ASN A 40 2.90 -18.70 -10.31
N GLY A 41 3.54 -18.58 -11.47
CA GLY A 41 2.91 -18.22 -12.74
C GLY A 41 3.26 -16.83 -13.28
N ILE A 42 2.59 -16.44 -14.38
CA ILE A 42 2.80 -15.15 -15.05
C ILE A 42 2.09 -14.06 -14.25
N GLN A 43 2.81 -13.42 -13.33
CA GLN A 43 2.34 -12.28 -12.52
C GLN A 43 3.33 -11.11 -12.63
N ALA A 44 2.80 -9.88 -12.60
CA ALA A 44 3.59 -8.65 -12.72
C ALA A 44 4.32 -8.32 -11.41
N ASP A 45 5.50 -7.69 -11.54
CA ASP A 45 6.25 -7.17 -10.40
C ASP A 45 5.50 -6.06 -9.69
N LYS A 46 5.33 -6.24 -8.37
CA LYS A 46 4.88 -5.14 -7.53
C LYS A 46 6.09 -4.28 -7.21
N ASP A 47 6.01 -3.01 -7.54
CA ASP A 47 7.03 -2.02 -7.23
C ASP A 47 6.73 -1.29 -5.92
N SER A 48 7.70 -0.50 -5.47
CA SER A 48 7.50 0.38 -4.32
C SER A 48 6.45 1.44 -4.64
N SER A 49 5.61 1.78 -3.68
CA SER A 49 4.57 2.79 -3.82
C SER A 49 4.69 3.87 -2.76
N ILE A 50 4.26 5.07 -3.13
CA ILE A 50 4.10 6.20 -2.21
C ILE A 50 2.63 6.57 -2.24
N ALA A 51 1.97 6.49 -1.09
CA ALA A 51 0.59 6.89 -0.90
C ALA A 51 0.54 8.21 -0.14
N ILE A 52 -0.14 9.20 -0.71
CA ILE A 52 -0.42 10.49 -0.08
C ILE A 52 -1.93 10.52 0.17
N SER A 53 -2.32 10.77 1.42
CA SER A 53 -3.72 10.84 1.82
C SER A 53 -4.00 12.11 2.60
N TRP A 54 -5.15 12.72 2.30
CA TRP A 54 -5.72 13.83 3.04
C TRP A 54 -7.14 13.43 3.41
N ARG A 55 -7.50 13.59 4.68
CA ARG A 55 -8.85 13.37 5.16
C ARG A 55 -9.36 14.63 5.81
N ASN A 56 -10.55 15.01 5.42
CA ASN A 56 -11.32 16.11 5.97
C ASN A 56 -12.67 15.55 6.38
N SER A 57 -12.80 15.14 7.64
CA SER A 57 -14.03 14.59 8.20
C SER A 57 -14.65 15.59 9.17
N PHE A 58 -15.98 15.50 9.32
CA PHE A 58 -16.75 16.24 10.31
C PHE A 58 -17.10 15.29 11.46
N PHE A 59 -17.28 15.83 12.67
CA PHE A 59 -17.72 15.08 13.85
C PHE A 59 -19.23 15.02 13.91
#